data_AF-A0A925T3D9-F1
#
_entry.id   AF-A0A925T3D9-F1
#
_cell.length_a   1.000
_cell.length_b   1.000
_cell.length_c   1.000
_cell.angle_alpha   90.00
_cell.angle_beta   90.00
_cell.angle_gamma   90.00
#
_symmetry.space_group_name_H-M   'P 1'
#
loop_
_entity.id
_entity.type
_entity.pdbx_description
1 polymer ?
#
loop_
_entity_poly.entity_id
_entity_poly.type
_entity_poly.pdbx_seq_one_letter_code
_entity_poly.pdbx_strand_id
1 'polypeptide(L)'
;MRRSRWLLVFTLVVIALVASWLWWVKPKPVDMSVHAPAHSLVYLEANSPLGVVEALEHTDAWKIVESLSGTRQNAPGNPWVRQFVAWTGLGPVESVIMTRAQVAVVVTDLGATEDADTLRIKPEGALIIETKTSERRIRPAVEEAIKKLAELTYGKAISRNTTIDGVNFIEWVAPEGSRQIVAIISGSLVIVGNTRQAVQDCLAVSQGRKPSLREDAELNRLRSQLGATHALSFGYVPAANSARLLSIGVPLLLGRAPANSEFQRLIAGGASKVVGSLAWSSRSFKTGIEDRFLFSLQPSIVARLRPAFTSVKLSSQLQKILPNDVHSITYYKFENPGNAWKGLKSAVSSQVDALLAVVFSSLLNSSLGSYGIDDPERFLAAVTSEIVTLRVNQNSERSLLVARVRDRASLRELFAQTMQARAPRDKNNVEILDDSQGELSAGFIGDFIVMGSPTDVRLYTEELKNNSVLSDPGKLQRLTFFVPFSSSASIVTYADDSDRARRFFSAVLAVNGVAPGAATRMDQMLNDLPYSATETTLGQHGLERTTLSPLGQFSTLLPLLIPAERAPASP
;
A
#
# COMPACT_ATOMS: atom_id res chain seq x y z
N MET A 1 58.94 -34.10 -6.06
CA MET A 1 57.78 -34.38 -5.16
C MET A 1 57.71 -33.48 -3.91
N ARG A 2 58.81 -33.22 -3.16
CA ARG A 2 58.77 -32.36 -1.95
C ARG A 2 58.28 -30.91 -2.17
N ARG A 3 58.67 -30.24 -3.27
CA ARG A 3 58.24 -28.86 -3.58
C ARG A 3 56.75 -28.74 -3.91
N SER A 4 56.18 -29.73 -4.60
CA SER A 4 54.75 -29.76 -4.95
C SER A 4 53.86 -29.93 -3.71
N ARG A 5 54.29 -30.72 -2.72
CA ARG A 5 53.58 -30.84 -1.44
C ARG A 5 53.57 -29.54 -0.65
N TRP A 6 54.69 -28.82 -0.61
CA TRP A 6 54.78 -27.51 0.03
C TRP A 6 53.93 -26.43 -0.65
N LEU A 7 53.91 -26.42 -2.00
CA LEU A 7 53.01 -25.56 -2.76
C LEU A 7 51.53 -25.85 -2.46
N LEU A 8 51.14 -27.13 -2.42
CA LEU A 8 49.77 -27.52 -2.08
C LEU A 8 49.37 -27.11 -0.66
N VAL A 9 50.23 -27.33 0.32
CA VAL A 9 49.99 -26.93 1.72
C VAL A 9 49.90 -25.41 1.83
N PHE A 10 50.80 -24.66 1.19
CA PHE A 10 50.76 -23.20 1.19
C PHE A 10 49.46 -22.67 0.54
N THR A 11 49.07 -23.21 -0.62
CA THR A 11 47.82 -22.84 -1.29
C THR A 11 46.61 -23.14 -0.41
N LEU A 12 46.56 -24.29 0.26
CA LEU A 12 45.48 -24.63 1.21
C LEU A 12 45.41 -23.66 2.39
N VAL A 13 46.57 -23.29 2.95
CA VAL A 13 46.64 -22.31 4.06
C VAL A 13 46.18 -20.93 3.60
N VAL A 14 46.59 -20.47 2.41
CA VAL A 14 46.11 -19.20 1.83
C VAL A 14 44.61 -19.25 1.59
N ILE A 15 44.07 -20.33 1.03
CA ILE A 15 42.63 -20.50 0.83
C ILE A 15 41.89 -20.46 2.17
N ALA A 16 42.39 -21.14 3.20
CA ALA A 16 41.78 -21.15 4.53
C ALA A 16 41.81 -19.77 5.20
N LEU A 17 42.92 -19.03 5.09
CA LEU A 17 43.05 -17.67 5.58
C LEU A 17 42.11 -16.71 4.85
N VAL A 18 42.03 -16.81 3.52
CA VAL A 18 41.11 -16.03 2.70
C VAL A 18 39.66 -16.36 3.04
N ALA A 19 39.31 -17.64 3.17
CA ALA A 19 37.95 -18.07 3.54
C ALA A 19 37.57 -17.60 4.95
N SER A 20 38.49 -17.68 5.93
CA SER A 20 38.28 -17.20 7.29
C SER A 20 38.15 -15.67 7.35
N TRP A 21 38.99 -14.95 6.60
CA TRP A 21 38.91 -13.49 6.46
C TRP A 21 37.58 -13.08 5.80
N LEU A 22 37.21 -13.73 4.71
CA LEU A 22 35.95 -13.49 4.02
C LEU A 22 34.75 -13.79 4.93
N TRP A 23 34.77 -14.88 5.70
CA TRP A 23 33.71 -15.17 6.67
C TRP A 23 33.61 -14.09 7.75
N TRP A 24 34.74 -13.58 8.23
CA TRP A 24 34.80 -12.50 9.23
C TRP A 24 34.26 -11.16 8.70
N VAL A 25 34.55 -10.81 7.45
CA VAL A 25 34.18 -9.52 6.83
C VAL A 25 32.73 -9.49 6.33
N LYS A 26 32.02 -10.63 6.35
CA LYS A 26 30.63 -10.72 5.91
C LYS A 26 29.74 -9.75 6.71
N PRO A 27 29.12 -8.74 6.07
CA PRO A 27 28.27 -7.79 6.77
C PRO A 27 27.06 -8.50 7.38
N LYS A 28 26.89 -8.40 8.70
CA LYS A 28 25.71 -8.90 9.39
C LYS A 28 24.54 -7.92 9.18
N PRO A 29 23.29 -8.40 9.01
CA PRO A 29 22.13 -7.51 9.01
C PRO A 29 22.02 -6.82 10.38
N VAL A 30 21.73 -5.52 10.35
CA VAL A 30 21.40 -4.70 11.51
C VAL A 30 19.89 -4.63 11.62
N ASP A 31 19.37 -4.72 12.84
CA ASP A 31 17.95 -4.43 13.09
C ASP A 31 17.76 -2.92 13.06
N MET A 32 17.18 -2.40 11.97
CA MET A 32 17.04 -0.95 11.76
C MET A 32 16.12 -0.27 12.79
N SER A 33 15.31 -1.04 13.54
CA SER A 33 14.45 -0.49 14.59
C SER A 33 15.23 0.04 15.81
N VAL A 34 16.51 -0.34 15.95
CA VAL A 34 17.43 0.24 16.96
C VAL A 34 17.76 1.70 16.71
N HIS A 35 17.51 2.21 15.50
CA HIS A 35 17.76 3.60 15.13
C HIS A 35 16.46 4.41 15.03
N ALA A 36 15.30 3.74 15.10
CA ALA A 36 13.99 4.37 15.01
C ALA A 36 13.50 4.78 16.41
N PRO A 37 13.05 6.03 16.61
CA PRO A 37 12.45 6.45 17.87
C PRO A 37 11.20 5.65 18.23
N ALA A 38 11.06 5.28 19.51
CA ALA A 38 9.89 4.56 20.01
C ALA A 38 8.55 5.30 19.75
N HIS A 39 8.57 6.63 19.63
CA HIS A 39 7.39 7.45 19.32
C HIS A 39 7.08 7.60 17.84
N SER A 40 7.72 6.83 16.95
CA SER A 40 7.47 6.89 15.51
C SER A 40 6.01 6.57 15.17
N LEU A 41 5.37 7.42 14.36
CA LEU A 41 4.02 7.21 13.83
C LEU A 41 4.00 6.08 12.79
N VAL A 42 5.01 6.07 11.91
CA VAL A 42 5.17 5.08 10.85
C VAL A 42 6.63 4.67 10.79
N TYR A 43 6.87 3.37 10.66
CA TYR A 43 8.17 2.77 10.44
C TYR A 43 8.12 1.93 9.17
N LEU A 44 9.07 2.12 8.27
CA LEU A 44 9.24 1.30 7.06
C LEU A 44 10.71 0.89 6.99
N GLU A 45 11.01 -0.33 6.57
CA GLU A 45 12.37 -0.79 6.37
C GLU A 45 12.51 -1.64 5.12
N ALA A 46 13.70 -1.60 4.52
CA ALA A 46 14.12 -2.54 3.49
C ALA A 46 15.53 -3.03 3.82
N ASN A 47 15.68 -4.34 3.99
CA ASN A 47 16.96 -4.97 4.33
C ASN A 47 17.94 -5.02 3.15
N SER A 48 17.43 -4.86 1.93
CA SER A 48 18.23 -4.79 0.71
C SER A 48 17.49 -3.94 -0.32
N PRO A 49 17.78 -2.63 -0.44
CA PRO A 49 17.24 -1.79 -1.50
C PRO A 49 17.53 -2.36 -2.89
N LEU A 50 18.71 -2.95 -3.09
CA LEU A 50 19.04 -3.66 -4.32
C LEU A 50 18.14 -4.87 -4.54
N GLY A 51 17.83 -5.64 -3.49
CA GLY A 51 16.89 -6.76 -3.58
C GLY A 51 15.49 -6.32 -3.99
N VAL A 52 15.03 -5.13 -3.58
CA VAL A 52 13.77 -4.53 -4.06
C VAL A 52 13.85 -4.27 -5.57
N VAL A 53 14.92 -3.64 -6.05
CA VAL A 53 15.12 -3.36 -7.47
C VAL A 53 15.18 -4.67 -8.27
N GLU A 54 15.99 -5.63 -7.84
CA GLU A 54 16.10 -6.95 -8.48
C GLU A 54 14.74 -7.66 -8.51
N ALA A 55 13.96 -7.61 -7.43
CA ALA A 55 12.62 -8.20 -7.41
C ALA A 55 11.68 -7.54 -8.43
N LEU A 56 11.73 -6.21 -8.57
CA LEU A 56 10.95 -5.48 -9.58
C LEU A 56 11.41 -5.83 -11.00
N GLU A 57 12.72 -5.92 -11.24
CA GLU A 57 13.29 -6.31 -12.53
C GLU A 57 12.81 -7.68 -13.02
N HIS A 58 12.53 -8.61 -12.11
CA HIS A 58 12.04 -9.94 -12.46
C HIS A 58 10.53 -10.00 -12.75
N THR A 59 9.79 -8.92 -12.50
CA THR A 59 8.34 -8.87 -12.77
C THR A 59 8.05 -8.81 -14.27
N ASP A 60 6.91 -9.37 -14.70
CA ASP A 60 6.52 -9.27 -16.11
C ASP A 60 6.22 -7.82 -16.52
N ALA A 61 5.73 -7.01 -15.58
CA ALA A 61 5.54 -5.58 -15.80
C ALA A 61 6.85 -4.87 -16.15
N TRP A 62 7.96 -5.19 -15.48
CA TRP A 62 9.24 -4.56 -15.77
C TRP A 62 9.83 -4.99 -17.12
N LYS A 63 9.68 -6.27 -17.49
CA LYS A 63 10.13 -6.80 -18.78
C LYS A 63 9.49 -6.09 -19.98
N ILE A 64 8.25 -5.60 -19.83
CA ILE A 64 7.59 -4.75 -20.84
C ILE A 64 8.44 -3.50 -21.10
N VAL A 65 8.88 -2.80 -20.06
CA VAL A 65 9.69 -1.58 -20.20
C VAL A 65 11.10 -1.89 -20.69
N GLU A 66 11.73 -2.97 -20.25
CA GLU A 66 13.03 -3.39 -20.78
C GLU A 66 12.97 -3.63 -22.30
N SER A 67 11.91 -4.27 -22.78
CA SER A 67 11.73 -4.55 -24.22
C SER A 67 11.57 -3.27 -25.06
N LEU A 68 11.00 -2.21 -24.48
CA LEU A 68 10.70 -0.95 -25.18
C LEU A 68 11.84 0.07 -25.09
N SER A 69 12.55 0.09 -23.97
CA SER A 69 13.64 1.03 -23.74
C SER A 69 14.92 0.67 -24.50
N GLY A 70 15.02 -0.55 -25.07
CA GLY A 70 16.17 -1.04 -25.85
C GLY A 70 17.48 -1.13 -25.05
N THR A 71 17.46 -0.60 -23.83
CA THR A 71 18.46 -0.76 -22.81
C THR A 71 18.07 -2.02 -22.08
N ARG A 72 18.78 -3.13 -22.38
CA ARG A 72 19.20 -3.98 -21.26
C ARG A 72 19.91 -3.00 -20.33
N GLN A 73 19.19 -2.49 -19.33
CA GLN A 73 19.85 -1.75 -18.27
C GLN A 73 20.98 -2.66 -17.87
N ASN A 74 22.21 -2.14 -17.93
CA ASN A 74 23.39 -2.89 -17.53
C ASN A 74 23.18 -3.21 -16.05
N ALA A 75 22.48 -4.31 -15.77
CA ALA A 75 22.32 -4.84 -14.44
C ALA A 75 23.74 -4.90 -13.89
N PRO A 76 24.04 -4.22 -12.77
CA PRO A 76 25.40 -3.79 -12.49
C PRO A 76 26.31 -5.02 -12.35
N GLY A 77 27.02 -5.38 -13.42
CA GLY A 77 27.89 -6.53 -13.48
C GLY A 77 27.24 -7.91 -13.28
N ASN A 78 28.05 -8.92 -13.61
CA ASN A 78 27.84 -10.33 -13.32
C ASN A 78 27.40 -10.52 -11.84
N PRO A 79 26.36 -11.33 -11.54
CA PRO A 79 25.90 -11.61 -10.16
C PRO A 79 27.02 -11.98 -9.20
N TRP A 80 28.05 -12.68 -9.69
CA TRP A 80 29.24 -13.03 -8.93
C TRP A 80 30.06 -11.80 -8.49
N VAL A 81 30.20 -10.79 -9.36
CA VAL A 81 30.91 -9.54 -9.05
C VAL A 81 30.13 -8.73 -8.02
N ARG A 82 28.80 -8.64 -8.13
CA ARG A 82 27.96 -7.99 -7.11
C ARG A 82 28.07 -8.68 -5.76
N GLN A 83 27.97 -10.00 -5.74
CA GLN A 83 28.08 -10.76 -4.51
C GLN A 83 29.47 -10.64 -3.89
N PHE A 84 30.52 -10.57 -4.71
CA PHE A 84 31.87 -10.26 -4.28
C PHE A 84 31.99 -8.84 -3.70
N VAL A 85 31.42 -7.81 -4.33
CA VAL A 85 31.39 -6.42 -3.83
C VAL A 85 30.61 -6.33 -2.52
N ALA A 86 29.41 -6.93 -2.45
CA ALA A 86 28.58 -6.99 -1.25
C ALA A 86 29.35 -7.67 -0.11
N TRP A 87 30.07 -8.76 -0.41
CA TRP A 87 30.79 -9.54 0.58
C TRP A 87 32.10 -8.89 1.05
N THR A 88 32.91 -8.38 0.14
CA THR A 88 34.26 -7.86 0.42
C THR A 88 34.32 -6.36 0.65
N GLY A 89 33.37 -5.60 0.07
CA GLY A 89 33.37 -4.14 0.11
C GLY A 89 34.39 -3.53 -0.84
N LEU A 90 35.00 -4.33 -1.72
CA LEU A 90 35.97 -3.91 -2.71
C LEU A 90 35.23 -3.55 -4.00
N GLY A 91 35.15 -2.25 -4.29
CA GLY A 91 34.42 -1.70 -5.45
C GLY A 91 34.19 -0.18 -5.32
N PRO A 92 33.61 0.47 -6.35
CA PRO A 92 33.17 1.86 -6.28
C PRO A 92 32.25 2.08 -5.06
N VAL A 93 32.38 3.23 -4.39
CA VAL A 93 31.67 3.52 -3.14
C VAL A 93 30.15 3.40 -3.32
N GLU A 94 29.63 3.91 -4.43
CA GLU A 94 28.20 3.85 -4.78
C GLU A 94 27.71 2.40 -4.87
N SER A 95 28.46 1.52 -5.55
CA SER A 95 28.14 0.09 -5.66
C SER A 95 28.21 -0.62 -4.31
N VAL A 96 29.18 -0.27 -3.45
CA VAL A 96 29.31 -0.83 -2.10
C VAL A 96 28.15 -0.40 -1.21
N ILE A 97 27.75 0.88 -1.26
CA ILE A 97 26.58 1.37 -0.53
C ILE A 97 25.33 0.64 -1.04
N MET A 98 25.09 0.58 -2.35
CA MET A 98 23.88 -0.05 -2.90
C MET A 98 23.75 -1.54 -2.57
N THR A 99 24.87 -2.27 -2.53
CA THR A 99 24.86 -3.71 -2.24
C THR A 99 24.78 -4.04 -0.75
N ARG A 100 25.13 -3.11 0.14
CA ARG A 100 25.21 -3.36 1.59
C ARG A 100 24.21 -2.59 2.44
N ALA A 101 23.65 -1.53 1.88
CA ALA A 101 22.79 -0.62 2.62
C ALA A 101 21.55 -1.35 3.14
N GLN A 102 21.20 -1.05 4.39
CA GLN A 102 19.85 -1.25 4.90
C GLN A 102 19.24 0.13 5.10
N VAL A 103 17.97 0.28 4.76
CA VAL A 103 17.28 1.56 4.87
C VAL A 103 16.05 1.42 5.75
N ALA A 104 15.77 2.46 6.52
CA ALA A 104 14.50 2.62 7.20
C ALA A 104 13.98 4.05 7.03
N VAL A 105 12.67 4.20 6.92
CA VAL A 105 11.99 5.50 6.93
C VAL A 105 11.14 5.56 8.20
N VAL A 106 11.30 6.64 8.94
CA VAL A 106 10.48 6.94 10.12
C VAL A 106 9.72 8.24 9.89
N VAL A 107 8.45 8.23 10.27
CA VAL A 107 7.63 9.44 10.41
C VAL A 107 7.43 9.64 11.90
N THR A 108 7.97 10.72 12.45
CA THR A 108 7.89 11.03 13.88
C THR A 108 6.70 11.92 14.22
N ASP A 109 6.23 12.73 13.27
CA ASP A 109 5.04 13.55 13.46
C ASP A 109 4.28 13.82 12.15
N LEU A 110 2.99 14.12 12.26
CA LEU A 110 2.15 14.64 11.18
C LEU A 110 1.65 16.01 11.64
N GLY A 111 2.46 17.04 11.40
CA GLY A 111 2.03 18.42 11.64
C GLY A 111 0.85 18.73 10.72
N ALA A 112 -0.23 19.27 11.26
CA ALA A 112 -1.38 19.72 10.48
C ALA A 112 -1.62 21.20 10.80
N THR A 113 -1.58 22.04 9.77
CA THR A 113 -1.87 23.47 9.87
C THR A 113 -2.97 23.82 8.88
N GLU A 114 -3.97 24.57 9.31
CA GLU A 114 -4.95 25.16 8.41
C GLU A 114 -4.42 26.46 7.84
N ASP A 115 -4.54 26.62 6.52
CA ASP A 115 -4.34 27.88 5.81
C ASP A 115 -5.62 28.15 5.00
N ALA A 116 -6.47 29.05 5.51
CA ALA A 116 -7.83 29.29 5.05
C ALA A 116 -8.66 27.98 4.95
N ASP A 117 -9.13 27.61 3.75
CA ASP A 117 -9.92 26.40 3.50
C ASP A 117 -9.06 25.17 3.15
N THR A 118 -7.73 25.30 3.22
CA THR A 118 -6.79 24.22 2.87
C THR A 118 -6.10 23.65 4.09
N LEU A 119 -6.33 22.37 4.35
CA LEU A 119 -5.55 21.62 5.32
C LEU A 119 -4.19 21.28 4.74
N ARG A 120 -3.13 21.79 5.37
CA ARG A 120 -1.75 21.45 5.00
C ARG A 120 -1.17 20.48 6.02
N ILE A 121 -0.91 19.26 5.58
CA ILE A 121 -0.20 18.25 6.36
C ILE A 121 1.29 18.33 6.03
N LYS A 122 2.12 18.57 7.04
CA LYS A 122 3.58 18.55 6.95
C LYS A 122 4.11 17.38 7.80
N PRO A 123 4.35 16.21 7.20
CA PRO A 123 4.97 15.11 7.93
C PRO A 123 6.37 15.51 8.38
N GLU A 124 6.77 15.10 9.57
CA GLU A 124 8.16 15.13 10.02
C GLU A 124 8.70 13.71 9.97
N GLY A 125 9.84 13.52 9.30
CA GLY A 125 10.41 12.19 9.13
C GLY A 125 11.87 12.19 8.74
N ALA A 126 12.47 11.01 8.84
CA ALA A 126 13.85 10.75 8.50
C ALA A 126 14.01 9.42 7.75
N LEU A 127 14.89 9.43 6.77
CA LEU A 127 15.50 8.28 6.13
C LEU A 127 16.79 7.93 6.88
N ILE A 128 16.86 6.71 7.38
CA ILE A 128 17.99 6.13 8.10
C ILE A 128 18.65 5.11 7.17
N ILE A 129 19.95 5.21 6.97
CA ILE A 129 20.71 4.34 6.06
C ILE A 129 21.91 3.78 6.82
N GLU A 130 21.97 2.46 6.96
CA GLU A 130 23.13 1.75 7.50
C GLU A 130 23.97 1.21 6.34
N THR A 131 25.10 1.84 6.07
CA THR A 131 25.94 1.58 4.89
C THR A 131 26.97 0.47 5.09
N LYS A 132 27.21 0.05 6.34
CA LYS A 132 28.22 -0.93 6.77
C LYS A 132 29.62 -0.62 6.25
N THR A 133 29.88 0.67 6.06
CA THR A 133 31.11 1.21 5.50
C THR A 133 31.53 2.43 6.31
N SER A 134 32.82 2.71 6.42
CA SER A 134 33.31 3.81 7.25
C SER A 134 32.92 5.18 6.70
N GLU A 135 32.69 6.12 7.63
CA GLU A 135 32.33 7.51 7.36
C GLU A 135 33.22 8.17 6.32
N ARG A 136 34.55 8.04 6.47
CA ARG A 136 35.55 8.62 5.56
C ARG A 136 35.34 8.21 4.11
N ARG A 137 34.85 7.00 3.87
CA ARG A 137 34.63 6.47 2.51
C ARG A 137 33.28 6.89 1.94
N ILE A 138 32.24 6.93 2.75
CA ILE A 138 30.87 7.23 2.29
C ILE A 138 30.58 8.73 2.21
N ARG A 139 31.24 9.55 3.05
CA ARG A 139 30.93 10.98 3.21
C ARG A 139 30.85 11.74 1.88
N PRO A 140 31.86 11.69 0.98
CA PRO A 140 31.79 12.46 -0.27
C PRO A 140 30.62 12.04 -1.18
N ALA A 141 30.37 10.72 -1.28
CA ALA A 141 29.30 10.19 -2.12
C ALA A 141 27.91 10.55 -1.56
N VAL A 142 27.75 10.49 -0.24
CA VAL A 142 26.49 10.84 0.44
C VAL A 142 26.21 12.34 0.34
N GLU A 143 27.20 13.19 0.61
CA GLU A 143 27.06 14.65 0.50
C GLU A 143 26.69 15.07 -0.92
N GLU A 144 27.33 14.49 -1.94
CA GLU A 144 27.01 14.76 -3.35
C GLU A 144 25.60 14.26 -3.73
N ALA A 145 25.19 13.07 -3.25
CA ALA A 145 23.85 12.55 -3.51
C ALA A 145 22.75 13.43 -2.88
N ILE A 146 22.95 13.89 -1.64
CA ILE A 146 21.98 14.76 -0.97
C ILE A 146 21.97 16.15 -1.61
N LYS A 147 23.12 16.67 -2.03
CA LYS A 147 23.20 17.92 -2.80
C LYS A 147 22.41 17.83 -4.09
N LYS A 148 22.59 16.77 -4.89
CA LYS A 148 21.81 16.52 -6.11
C LYS A 148 20.31 16.44 -5.82
N LEU A 149 19.93 15.72 -4.76
CA LEU A 149 18.53 15.66 -4.33
C LEU A 149 17.96 17.04 -3.97
N ALA A 150 18.73 17.86 -3.24
CA ALA A 150 18.35 19.23 -2.89
C ALA A 150 18.21 20.12 -4.12
N GLU A 151 19.12 20.01 -5.08
CA GLU A 151 19.07 20.76 -6.34
C GLU A 151 17.86 20.35 -7.20
N LEU A 152 17.55 19.06 -7.30
CA LEU A 152 16.35 18.55 -7.97
C LEU A 152 15.05 19.03 -7.29
N THR A 153 15.04 19.10 -5.96
CA THR A 153 13.83 19.42 -5.18
C THR A 153 13.59 20.93 -5.04
N TYR A 154 14.66 21.72 -4.86
CA TYR A 154 14.61 23.13 -4.50
C TYR A 154 15.22 24.07 -5.56
N GLY A 155 15.87 23.52 -6.60
CA GLY A 155 16.65 24.32 -7.55
C GLY A 155 17.92 24.87 -6.91
N LYS A 156 17.95 26.16 -6.58
CA LYS A 156 19.12 26.84 -6.00
C LYS A 156 19.17 26.68 -4.47
N ALA A 157 19.31 25.45 -3.98
CA ALA A 157 19.39 25.17 -2.54
C ALA A 157 20.62 25.84 -1.88
N ILE A 158 20.45 26.37 -0.68
CA ILE A 158 21.53 26.98 0.11
C ILE A 158 22.05 25.95 1.10
N SER A 159 23.33 25.60 1.01
CA SER A 159 23.98 24.68 1.94
C SER A 159 24.48 25.39 3.20
N ARG A 160 24.30 24.76 4.37
CA ARG A 160 24.81 25.22 5.67
C ARG A 160 25.38 24.03 6.42
N ASN A 161 26.54 24.22 7.04
CA ASN A 161 27.15 23.23 7.93
C ASN A 161 27.16 23.77 9.35
N THR A 162 26.62 23.00 10.29
CA THR A 162 26.58 23.39 11.71
C THR A 162 27.07 22.22 12.56
N THR A 163 27.99 22.49 13.50
CA THR A 163 28.43 21.47 14.47
C THR A 163 27.73 21.71 15.80
N ILE A 164 27.03 20.70 16.32
CA ILE A 164 26.33 20.72 17.60
C ILE A 164 26.73 19.45 18.36
N ASP A 165 27.18 19.58 19.61
CA ASP A 165 27.62 18.45 20.45
C ASP A 165 28.64 17.52 19.78
N GLY A 166 29.53 18.09 18.96
CA GLY A 166 30.55 17.35 18.21
C GLY A 166 30.03 16.61 16.97
N VAL A 167 28.77 16.78 16.61
CA VAL A 167 28.14 16.18 15.42
C VAL A 167 27.94 17.24 14.34
N ASN A 168 28.40 16.94 13.12
CA ASN A 168 28.27 17.84 11.98
C ASN A 168 26.93 17.60 11.25
N PHE A 169 26.06 18.62 11.29
CA PHE A 169 24.82 18.70 10.55
C PHE A 169 25.05 19.41 9.22
N ILE A 170 24.56 18.79 8.15
CA ILE A 170 24.62 19.32 6.79
C ILE A 170 23.19 19.64 6.38
N GLU A 171 22.92 20.89 6.06
CA GLU A 171 21.58 21.38 5.78
C GLU A 171 21.52 21.99 4.39
N TRP A 172 20.48 21.65 3.63
CA TRP A 172 20.13 22.31 2.38
C TRP A 172 18.76 22.93 2.55
N VAL A 173 18.71 24.26 2.48
CA VAL A 173 17.48 25.03 2.67
C VAL A 173 17.02 25.55 1.32
N ALA A 174 15.72 25.43 1.04
CA ALA A 174 15.14 26.03 -0.15
C ALA A 174 15.23 27.57 -0.10
N PRO A 175 15.29 28.28 -1.24
CA PRO A 175 15.41 29.73 -1.27
C PRO A 175 14.35 30.47 -0.44
N GLU A 176 13.13 29.94 -0.40
CA GLU A 176 12.00 30.46 0.37
C GLU A 176 12.05 30.13 1.88
N GLY A 177 13.06 29.40 2.34
CA GLY A 177 13.33 29.12 3.77
C GLY A 177 12.42 28.10 4.46
N SER A 178 11.26 27.76 3.89
CA SER A 178 10.25 26.91 4.56
C SER A 178 10.48 25.40 4.46
N ARG A 179 11.35 24.98 3.53
CA ARG A 179 11.69 23.58 3.23
C ARG A 179 13.18 23.36 3.38
N GLN A 180 13.56 22.23 3.97
CA GLN A 180 14.96 21.88 4.19
C GLN A 180 15.18 20.36 4.12
N ILE A 181 16.39 19.98 3.78
CA ILE A 181 16.94 18.64 3.98
C ILE A 181 18.06 18.78 5.02
N VAL A 182 17.98 18.01 6.09
CA VAL A 182 18.98 17.97 7.15
C VAL A 182 19.60 16.58 7.15
N ALA A 183 20.92 16.49 7.20
CA ALA A 183 21.61 15.22 7.21
C ALA A 183 22.74 15.17 8.23
N ILE A 184 22.99 13.97 8.75
CA ILE A 184 24.17 13.63 9.52
C ILE A 184 24.79 12.33 8.99
N ILE A 185 26.09 12.21 9.16
CA ILE A 185 26.86 11.01 8.86
C ILE A 185 27.69 10.72 10.10
N SER A 186 27.45 9.56 10.73
CA SER A 186 28.13 9.14 11.96
C SER A 186 28.53 7.68 11.84
N GLY A 187 29.83 7.42 11.69
CA GLY A 187 30.33 6.06 11.48
C GLY A 187 29.82 5.47 10.16
N SER A 188 28.99 4.42 10.23
CA SER A 188 28.35 3.80 9.06
C SER A 188 26.90 4.24 8.83
N LEU A 189 26.36 5.02 9.77
CA LEU A 189 24.98 5.48 9.78
C LEU A 189 24.87 6.85 9.10
N VAL A 190 23.92 6.95 8.18
CA VAL A 190 23.48 8.22 7.59
C VAL A 190 22.03 8.44 7.99
N ILE A 191 21.70 9.64 8.48
CA ILE A 191 20.31 10.02 8.76
C ILE A 191 20.02 11.28 7.96
N VAL A 192 18.98 11.24 7.13
CA VAL A 192 18.53 12.35 6.28
C VAL A 192 17.07 12.63 6.60
N GLY A 193 16.75 13.80 7.14
CA GLY A 193 15.40 14.18 7.50
C GLY A 193 14.97 15.49 6.86
N ASN A 194 13.67 15.76 6.91
CA ASN A 194 13.10 17.02 6.45
C ASN A 194 13.01 18.09 7.57
N THR A 195 13.29 17.69 8.81
CA THR A 195 13.46 18.58 9.97
C THR A 195 14.70 18.19 10.77
N ARG A 196 15.32 19.16 11.43
CA ARG A 196 16.43 18.90 12.35
C ARG A 196 15.99 18.03 13.52
N GLN A 197 14.76 18.22 14.00
CA GLN A 197 14.18 17.45 15.10
C GLN A 197 14.11 15.95 14.79
N ALA A 198 13.61 15.57 13.61
CA ALA A 198 13.54 14.16 13.20
C ALA A 198 14.93 13.50 13.14
N VAL A 199 15.94 14.22 12.62
CA VAL A 199 17.33 13.74 12.56
C VAL A 199 17.93 13.60 13.97
N GLN A 200 17.72 14.58 14.84
CA GLN A 200 18.20 14.56 16.22
C GLN A 200 17.56 13.44 17.04
N ASP A 201 16.28 13.17 16.85
CA ASP A 201 15.59 12.08 17.54
C ASP A 201 16.17 10.72 17.15
N CYS A 202 16.36 10.46 15.85
CA CYS A 202 16.97 9.22 15.38
C CYS A 202 18.43 9.07 15.85
N LEU A 203 19.19 10.17 15.87
CA LEU A 203 20.57 10.18 16.39
C LEU A 203 20.61 9.90 17.89
N ALA A 204 19.72 10.52 18.68
CA ALA A 204 19.67 10.29 20.11
C ALA A 204 19.36 8.82 20.44
N VAL A 205 18.50 8.19 19.64
CA VAL A 205 18.16 6.76 19.75
C VAL A 205 19.36 5.89 19.37
N SER A 206 20.05 6.19 18.26
CA SER A 206 21.24 5.43 17.85
C SER A 206 22.40 5.53 18.85
N GLN A 207 22.45 6.62 19.63
CA GLN A 207 23.40 6.82 20.74
C GLN A 207 22.93 6.23 22.08
N GLY A 208 21.75 5.59 22.14
CA GLY A 208 21.19 5.03 23.37
C GLY A 208 20.68 6.07 24.38
N ARG A 209 20.47 7.32 23.95
CA ARG A 209 19.97 8.42 24.80
C ARG A 209 18.44 8.50 24.85
N LYS A 210 17.75 7.84 23.92
CA LYS A 210 16.28 7.76 23.82
C LYS A 210 15.84 6.32 23.53
N PRO A 211 14.61 5.93 23.94
CA PRO A 211 14.08 4.59 23.70
C PRO A 211 13.88 4.32 22.21
N SER A 212 14.14 3.09 21.81
CA SER A 212 14.06 2.65 20.42
C SER A 212 12.76 1.89 20.14
N LEU A 213 12.33 1.89 18.88
CA LEU A 213 11.17 1.12 18.43
C LEU A 213 11.39 -0.40 18.57
N ARG A 214 12.65 -0.85 18.66
CA ARG A 214 12.99 -2.26 18.92
C ARG A 214 12.36 -2.80 20.20
N GLU A 215 12.14 -1.94 21.19
CA GLU A 215 11.58 -2.30 22.49
C GLU A 215 10.07 -2.62 22.41
N ASP A 216 9.41 -2.31 21.28
CA ASP A 216 8.02 -2.67 21.03
C ASP A 216 7.90 -4.17 20.74
N ALA A 217 7.30 -4.92 21.68
CA ALA A 217 7.07 -6.35 21.54
C ALA A 217 6.13 -6.69 20.36
N GLU A 218 5.18 -5.80 20.05
CA GLU A 218 4.20 -6.02 18.99
C GLU A 218 4.85 -5.90 17.60
N LEU A 219 5.82 -5.00 17.43
CA LEU A 219 6.64 -4.93 16.23
C LEU A 219 7.36 -6.27 15.98
N ASN A 220 7.98 -6.87 17.01
CA ASN A 220 8.70 -8.13 16.87
C ASN A 220 7.75 -9.29 16.53
N ARG A 221 6.57 -9.33 17.16
CA ARG A 221 5.52 -10.31 16.87
C ARG A 221 5.06 -10.22 15.41
N LEU A 222 4.74 -9.01 14.94
CA LEU A 222 4.23 -8.77 13.59
C LEU A 222 5.30 -9.01 12.52
N ARG A 223 6.56 -8.61 12.77
CA ARG A 223 7.70 -8.94 11.90
C ARG A 223 7.82 -10.46 11.71
N SER A 224 7.69 -11.23 12.79
CA SER A 224 7.75 -12.69 12.71
C SER A 224 6.56 -13.27 11.93
N GLN A 225 5.33 -12.83 12.24
CA GLN A 225 4.10 -13.32 11.59
C GLN A 225 4.07 -13.02 10.08
N LEU A 226 4.59 -11.87 9.67
CA LEU A 226 4.67 -11.46 8.27
C LEU A 226 5.94 -11.95 7.55
N GLY A 227 6.88 -12.59 8.25
CA GLY A 227 8.12 -13.08 7.65
C GLY A 227 9.07 -11.96 7.19
N ALA A 228 9.11 -10.84 7.92
CA ALA A 228 9.86 -9.63 7.57
C ALA A 228 11.35 -9.88 7.29
N THR A 229 11.96 -10.90 7.90
CA THR A 229 13.36 -11.29 7.67
C THR A 229 13.65 -11.66 6.22
N HIS A 230 12.64 -12.12 5.47
CA HIS A 230 12.77 -12.50 4.06
C HIS A 230 11.92 -11.62 3.13
N ALA A 231 11.32 -10.57 3.68
CA ALA A 231 10.58 -9.58 2.92
C ALA A 231 11.55 -8.62 2.22
N LEU A 232 11.14 -8.12 1.06
CA LEU A 232 11.79 -7.01 0.36
C LEU A 232 11.71 -5.74 1.20
N SER A 233 10.55 -5.51 1.81
CA SER A 233 10.28 -4.42 2.72
C SER A 233 9.29 -4.82 3.80
N PHE A 234 9.36 -4.13 4.94
CA PHE A 234 8.43 -4.27 6.05
C PHE A 234 7.98 -2.89 6.52
N GLY A 235 6.74 -2.78 6.97
CA GLY A 235 6.15 -1.58 7.51
C GLY A 235 5.40 -1.85 8.80
N TYR A 236 5.40 -0.86 9.70
CA TYR A 236 4.76 -0.93 11.00
C TYR A 236 4.22 0.42 11.43
N VAL A 237 3.02 0.40 12.00
CA VAL A 237 2.38 1.53 12.68
C VAL A 237 2.04 1.06 14.10
N PRO A 238 2.64 1.64 15.14
CA PRO A 238 2.35 1.27 16.51
C PRO A 238 0.89 1.50 16.88
N ALA A 239 0.34 0.67 17.78
CA ALA A 239 -1.03 0.78 18.25
C ALA A 239 -1.35 2.16 18.85
N ALA A 240 -0.39 2.77 19.56
CA ALA A 240 -0.54 4.11 20.11
C ALA A 240 -0.79 5.19 19.03
N ASN A 241 -0.34 4.94 17.79
CA ASN A 241 -0.33 5.89 16.70
C ASN A 241 -1.33 5.54 15.57
N SER A 242 -1.81 4.29 15.50
CA SER A 242 -2.78 3.85 14.49
C SER A 242 -4.09 4.66 14.56
N ALA A 243 -4.58 4.92 15.78
CA ALA A 243 -5.77 5.74 16.01
C ALA A 243 -5.57 7.19 15.54
N ARG A 244 -4.36 7.76 15.70
CA ARG A 244 -4.02 9.10 15.22
C ARG A 244 -4.05 9.16 13.70
N LEU A 245 -3.49 8.16 13.01
CA LEU A 245 -3.58 8.07 11.54
C LEU A 245 -5.03 7.97 11.06
N LEU A 246 -5.84 7.15 11.72
CA LEU A 246 -7.28 7.02 11.40
C LEU A 246 -8.04 8.33 11.62
N SER A 247 -7.70 9.09 12.67
CA SER A 247 -8.32 10.40 12.94
C SER A 247 -8.05 11.44 11.86
N ILE A 248 -6.97 11.28 11.09
CA ILE A 248 -6.65 12.15 9.94
C ILE A 248 -7.33 11.60 8.68
N GLY A 249 -7.27 10.29 8.47
CA GLY A 249 -7.79 9.64 7.26
C GLY A 249 -9.32 9.60 7.17
N VAL A 250 -10.02 9.30 8.26
CA VAL A 250 -11.49 9.13 8.26
C VAL A 250 -12.23 10.42 7.88
N PRO A 251 -11.91 11.61 8.44
CA PRO A 251 -12.56 12.85 8.01
C PRO A 251 -12.38 13.12 6.52
N LEU A 252 -11.18 12.92 5.97
CA LEU A 252 -10.90 13.11 4.54
C LEU A 252 -11.77 12.22 3.66
N LEU A 253 -11.97 10.95 4.05
CA LEU A 253 -12.87 10.03 3.35
C LEU A 253 -14.34 10.44 3.42
N LEU A 254 -14.74 11.14 4.48
CA LEU A 254 -16.09 11.67 4.67
C LEU A 254 -16.28 13.06 4.05
N GLY A 255 -15.29 13.57 3.30
CA GLY A 255 -15.31 14.93 2.74
C GLY A 255 -15.31 16.03 3.82
N ARG A 256 -14.86 15.72 5.04
CA ARG A 256 -14.75 16.66 6.15
C ARG A 256 -13.30 17.08 6.36
N ALA A 257 -13.10 18.38 6.59
CA ALA A 257 -11.81 18.89 7.02
C ALA A 257 -11.43 18.20 8.36
N PRO A 258 -10.21 17.65 8.47
CA PRO A 258 -9.75 17.03 9.71
C PRO A 258 -9.76 17.98 10.91
N ALA A 259 -9.76 19.30 10.76
CA ALA A 259 -9.53 20.23 11.86
C ALA A 259 -10.63 20.37 12.93
N ASN A 260 -11.76 19.68 12.83
CA ASN A 260 -12.67 19.62 13.97
C ASN A 260 -12.06 18.73 15.07
N SER A 261 -11.26 19.37 15.93
CA SER A 261 -10.45 18.72 16.95
C SER A 261 -11.26 17.85 17.91
N GLU A 262 -12.53 18.17 18.15
CA GLU A 262 -13.44 17.34 18.95
C GLU A 262 -13.81 16.05 18.23
N PHE A 263 -14.19 16.13 16.95
CA PHE A 263 -14.50 14.94 16.15
C PHE A 263 -13.27 14.05 15.96
N GLN A 264 -12.10 14.62 15.72
CA GLN A 264 -10.85 13.86 15.64
C GLN A 264 -10.52 13.13 16.95
N ARG A 265 -10.65 13.82 18.10
CA ARG A 265 -10.41 13.20 19.41
C ARG A 265 -11.41 12.09 19.69
N LEU A 266 -12.67 12.27 19.30
CA LEU A 266 -13.71 11.24 19.41
C LEU A 266 -13.37 10.01 18.54
N ILE A 267 -12.99 10.21 17.28
CA ILE A 267 -12.59 9.12 16.38
C ILE A 267 -11.31 8.44 16.87
N ALA A 268 -10.29 9.18 17.31
CA ALA A 268 -9.06 8.60 17.85
C ALA A 268 -9.32 7.79 19.14
N GLY A 269 -10.14 8.33 20.04
CA GLY A 269 -10.54 7.67 21.28
C GLY A 269 -11.33 6.38 21.04
N GLY A 270 -12.19 6.35 20.01
CA GLY A 270 -12.90 5.14 19.60
C GLY A 270 -12.03 4.14 18.84
N ALA A 271 -11.23 4.63 17.89
CA ALA A 271 -10.39 3.79 17.03
C ALA A 271 -9.33 3.02 17.83
N SER A 272 -8.72 3.63 18.84
CA SER A 272 -7.74 2.95 19.72
C SER A 272 -8.34 1.79 20.52
N LYS A 273 -9.66 1.81 20.77
CA LYS A 273 -10.38 0.71 21.43
C LYS A 273 -10.74 -0.44 20.48
N VAL A 274 -10.57 -0.26 19.17
CA VAL A 274 -10.92 -1.26 18.14
C VAL A 274 -9.69 -1.78 17.41
N VAL A 275 -8.83 -0.87 16.96
CA VAL A 275 -7.66 -1.13 16.12
C VAL A 275 -6.40 -1.06 16.99
N GLY A 276 -5.58 -2.10 16.90
CA GLY A 276 -4.24 -2.15 17.48
C GLY A 276 -3.20 -1.63 16.49
N SER A 277 -2.08 -2.35 16.36
CA SER A 277 -1.03 -2.00 15.40
C SER A 277 -1.36 -2.43 13.97
N LEU A 278 -0.77 -1.73 13.00
CA LEU A 278 -0.81 -2.12 11.59
C LEU A 278 0.58 -2.59 11.15
N ALA A 279 0.65 -3.61 10.33
CA ALA A 279 1.90 -4.02 9.71
C ALA A 279 1.71 -4.40 8.24
N TRP A 280 2.78 -4.26 7.48
CA TRP A 280 2.85 -4.60 6.06
C TRP A 280 4.17 -5.31 5.76
N SER A 281 4.17 -6.25 4.82
CA SER A 281 5.38 -6.83 4.26
C SER A 281 5.21 -7.06 2.77
N SER A 282 6.28 -6.85 2.00
CA SER A 282 6.30 -7.11 0.56
C SER A 282 7.29 -8.22 0.22
N ARG A 283 6.95 -9.11 -0.72
CA ARG A 283 7.85 -10.15 -1.24
C ARG A 283 7.57 -10.44 -2.71
N SER A 284 8.56 -10.98 -3.42
CA SER A 284 8.35 -11.49 -4.78
C SER A 284 7.36 -12.65 -4.78
N PHE A 285 6.47 -12.71 -5.78
CA PHE A 285 5.50 -13.79 -5.95
C PHE A 285 5.21 -14.04 -7.43
N LYS A 286 5.48 -15.26 -7.93
CA LYS A 286 5.41 -15.60 -9.36
C LYS A 286 6.18 -14.54 -10.19
N THR A 287 5.50 -13.84 -11.07
CA THR A 287 6.03 -12.75 -11.92
C THR A 287 5.56 -11.36 -11.46
N GLY A 288 5.11 -11.24 -10.20
CA GLY A 288 4.71 -9.99 -9.56
C GLY A 288 5.18 -9.93 -8.10
N ILE A 289 4.42 -9.18 -7.30
CA ILE A 289 4.72 -8.89 -5.89
C ILE A 289 3.51 -9.25 -5.02
N GLU A 290 3.78 -9.83 -3.85
CA GLU A 290 2.81 -10.06 -2.79
C GLU A 290 3.03 -9.05 -1.66
N ASP A 291 1.98 -8.30 -1.35
CA ASP A 291 1.89 -7.41 -0.20
C ASP A 291 0.93 -8.01 0.83
N ARG A 292 1.43 -8.31 2.01
CA ARG A 292 0.61 -8.78 3.14
C ARG A 292 0.44 -7.65 4.14
N PHE A 293 -0.79 -7.37 4.51
CA PHE A 293 -1.18 -6.40 5.52
C PHE A 293 -1.86 -7.11 6.68
N LEU A 294 -1.53 -6.69 7.89
CA LEU A 294 -2.19 -7.15 9.11
C LEU A 294 -2.68 -5.93 9.88
N PHE A 295 -4.01 -5.83 10.01
CA PHE A 295 -4.68 -4.84 10.82
C PHE A 295 -5.04 -5.52 12.14
N SER A 296 -4.21 -5.33 13.16
CA SER A 296 -4.46 -5.94 14.47
C SER A 296 -5.72 -5.34 15.08
N LEU A 297 -6.57 -6.17 15.65
CA LEU A 297 -7.78 -5.75 16.36
C LEU A 297 -7.68 -6.19 17.81
N GLN A 298 -8.43 -5.53 18.69
CA GLN A 298 -8.53 -6.00 20.07
C GLN A 298 -9.04 -7.45 20.13
N PRO A 299 -8.50 -8.33 21.01
CA PRO A 299 -8.90 -9.74 21.05
C PRO A 299 -10.41 -9.94 21.25
N SER A 300 -11.05 -9.05 22.02
CA SER A 300 -12.50 -9.01 22.24
C SER A 300 -13.28 -8.76 20.95
N ILE A 301 -12.78 -7.89 20.05
CA ILE A 301 -13.36 -7.64 18.73
C ILE A 301 -13.26 -8.91 17.89
N VAL A 302 -12.07 -9.51 17.78
CA VAL A 302 -11.87 -10.73 16.97
C VAL A 302 -12.79 -11.85 17.43
N ALA A 303 -12.89 -12.08 18.75
CA ALA A 303 -13.75 -13.10 19.32
C ALA A 303 -15.24 -12.89 18.96
N ARG A 304 -15.70 -11.64 18.89
CA ARG A 304 -17.09 -11.30 18.51
C ARG A 304 -17.34 -11.39 17.01
N LEU A 305 -16.36 -11.05 16.18
CA LEU A 305 -16.48 -11.11 14.72
C LEU A 305 -16.44 -12.56 14.20
N ARG A 306 -15.63 -13.43 14.82
CA ARG A 306 -15.38 -14.80 14.36
C ARG A 306 -16.63 -15.63 14.04
N PRO A 307 -17.67 -15.71 14.88
CA PRO A 307 -18.87 -16.48 14.56
C PRO A 307 -19.71 -15.89 13.42
N ALA A 308 -19.55 -14.61 13.11
CA ALA A 308 -20.32 -13.91 12.08
C ALA A 308 -19.59 -13.84 10.73
N PHE A 309 -18.26 -13.99 10.72
CA PHE A 309 -17.40 -13.82 9.54
C PHE A 309 -17.09 -15.17 8.86
N THR A 310 -18.13 -15.98 8.62
CA THR A 310 -18.00 -17.26 7.91
C THR A 310 -18.08 -17.04 6.40
N SER A 311 -17.12 -17.60 5.66
CA SER A 311 -17.03 -17.47 4.20
C SER A 311 -17.70 -18.64 3.46
N VAL A 312 -18.30 -18.38 2.30
CA VAL A 312 -18.82 -19.39 1.36
C VAL A 312 -18.09 -19.35 0.02
N LYS A 313 -18.19 -20.44 -0.74
CA LYS A 313 -17.70 -20.45 -2.13
C LYS A 313 -18.68 -19.70 -3.03
N LEU A 314 -18.15 -18.94 -3.99
CA LEU A 314 -18.94 -18.25 -5.00
C LEU A 314 -19.65 -19.26 -5.89
N SER A 315 -20.90 -18.98 -6.24
CA SER A 315 -21.61 -19.78 -7.23
C SER A 315 -21.11 -19.46 -8.65
N SER A 316 -21.26 -20.41 -9.57
CA SER A 316 -20.98 -20.18 -10.99
C SER A 316 -22.02 -19.28 -11.67
N GLN A 317 -23.16 -18.97 -11.01
CA GLN A 317 -24.20 -18.11 -11.58
C GLN A 317 -23.78 -16.64 -11.62
N LEU A 318 -22.99 -16.18 -10.64
CA LEU A 318 -22.45 -14.81 -10.62
C LEU A 318 -21.59 -14.52 -11.86
N GLN A 319 -20.86 -15.50 -12.38
CA GLN A 319 -20.04 -15.30 -13.59
C GLN A 319 -20.88 -14.96 -14.82
N LYS A 320 -22.15 -15.39 -14.86
CA LYS A 320 -23.06 -15.16 -15.99
C LYS A 320 -23.60 -13.73 -16.07
N ILE A 321 -23.37 -12.92 -15.04
CA ILE A 321 -23.85 -11.54 -14.97
C ILE A 321 -22.70 -10.54 -14.87
N LEU A 322 -21.46 -10.97 -15.04
CA LEU A 322 -20.32 -10.04 -15.01
C LEU A 322 -19.99 -9.58 -16.43
N PRO A 323 -19.82 -8.26 -16.64
CA PRO A 323 -19.28 -7.76 -17.89
C PRO A 323 -17.89 -8.35 -18.21
N ASN A 324 -17.58 -8.43 -19.50
CA ASN A 324 -16.30 -8.89 -20.01
C ASN A 324 -15.13 -7.98 -19.58
N ASP A 325 -15.38 -6.68 -19.48
CA ASP A 325 -14.39 -5.68 -19.11
C ASP A 325 -14.89 -4.95 -17.86
N VAL A 326 -14.13 -5.08 -16.77
CA VAL A 326 -14.42 -4.39 -15.51
C VAL A 326 -13.14 -3.76 -15.02
N HIS A 327 -13.16 -2.49 -14.65
CA HIS A 327 -12.00 -1.88 -14.02
C HIS A 327 -11.70 -2.50 -12.65
N SER A 328 -12.74 -2.85 -11.88
CA SER A 328 -12.58 -3.60 -10.63
C SER A 328 -13.83 -4.35 -10.25
N ILE A 329 -13.67 -5.44 -9.50
CA ILE A 329 -14.75 -6.27 -8.97
C ILE A 329 -14.39 -6.78 -7.58
N THR A 330 -15.28 -6.62 -6.61
CA THR A 330 -15.14 -7.13 -5.25
C THR A 330 -16.27 -8.08 -4.91
N TYR A 331 -15.93 -9.29 -4.53
CA TYR A 331 -16.85 -10.31 -4.03
C TYR A 331 -16.89 -10.29 -2.51
N TYR A 332 -18.08 -10.23 -1.93
CA TYR A 332 -18.31 -10.37 -0.49
C TYR A 332 -18.92 -11.74 -0.24
N LYS A 333 -18.10 -12.65 0.29
CA LYS A 333 -18.38 -14.09 0.35
C LYS A 333 -18.88 -14.53 1.72
N PHE A 334 -19.66 -13.69 2.41
CA PHE A 334 -20.20 -14.04 3.72
C PHE A 334 -21.38 -14.98 3.59
N GLU A 335 -21.39 -16.07 4.36
CA GLU A 335 -22.50 -17.04 4.39
C GLU A 335 -23.84 -16.36 4.69
N ASN A 336 -23.83 -15.45 5.67
CA ASN A 336 -24.96 -14.61 6.00
C ASN A 336 -24.49 -13.15 6.14
N PRO A 337 -24.63 -12.34 5.08
CA PRO A 337 -24.11 -10.96 5.09
C PRO A 337 -24.82 -10.08 6.12
N GLY A 338 -26.09 -10.32 6.41
CA GLY A 338 -26.82 -9.63 7.48
C GLY A 338 -26.25 -9.92 8.87
N ASN A 339 -25.89 -11.18 9.15
CA ASN A 339 -25.22 -11.55 10.40
C ASN A 339 -23.80 -10.99 10.47
N ALA A 340 -23.04 -10.99 9.37
CA ALA A 340 -21.72 -10.38 9.31
C ALA A 340 -21.79 -8.87 9.65
N TRP A 341 -22.76 -8.15 9.09
CA TRP A 341 -23.01 -6.74 9.37
C TRP A 341 -23.35 -6.48 10.84
N LYS A 342 -24.32 -7.23 11.38
CA LYS A 342 -24.71 -7.14 12.80
C LYS A 342 -23.56 -7.48 13.73
N GLY A 343 -22.76 -8.49 13.39
CA GLY A 343 -21.55 -8.89 14.11
C GLY A 343 -20.51 -7.76 14.15
N LEU A 344 -20.28 -7.09 13.01
CA LEU A 344 -19.39 -5.93 12.93
C LEU A 344 -19.86 -4.78 13.83
N LYS A 345 -21.13 -4.38 13.69
CA LYS A 345 -21.74 -3.32 14.49
C LYS A 345 -21.68 -3.62 15.98
N SER A 346 -22.03 -4.86 16.38
CA SER A 346 -21.98 -5.31 17.77
C SER A 346 -20.55 -5.35 18.31
N ALA A 347 -19.58 -5.84 17.53
CA ALA A 347 -18.19 -5.87 17.95
C ALA A 347 -17.67 -4.47 18.25
N VAL A 348 -17.81 -3.53 17.31
CA VAL A 348 -17.36 -2.13 17.48
C VAL A 348 -18.09 -1.46 18.64
N SER A 349 -19.42 -1.56 18.69
CA SER A 349 -20.24 -0.93 19.74
C SER A 349 -19.91 -1.46 21.15
N SER A 350 -19.42 -2.71 21.27
CA SER A 350 -19.06 -3.29 22.57
C SER A 350 -17.78 -2.73 23.17
N GLN A 351 -16.93 -2.06 22.38
CA GLN A 351 -15.66 -1.52 22.84
C GLN A 351 -15.68 -0.01 23.06
N VAL A 352 -16.72 0.68 22.61
CA VAL A 352 -16.81 2.13 22.65
C VAL A 352 -17.94 2.57 23.58
N ASP A 353 -17.82 3.78 24.13
CA ASP A 353 -18.85 4.34 25.02
C ASP A 353 -20.14 4.62 24.24
N ALA A 354 -21.29 4.73 24.93
CA ALA A 354 -22.61 4.83 24.30
C ALA A 354 -22.71 5.93 23.22
N LEU A 355 -22.11 7.10 23.48
CA LEU A 355 -22.07 8.21 22.51
C LEU A 355 -21.29 7.84 21.24
N LEU A 356 -20.12 7.20 21.40
CA LEU A 356 -19.30 6.76 20.27
C LEU A 356 -19.97 5.61 19.50
N ALA A 357 -20.69 4.71 20.19
CA ALA A 357 -21.42 3.62 19.56
C ALA A 357 -22.46 4.14 18.55
N VAL A 358 -23.14 5.26 18.88
CA VAL A 358 -24.08 5.93 17.98
C VAL A 358 -23.35 6.48 16.75
N VAL A 359 -22.22 7.17 16.94
CA VAL A 359 -21.43 7.73 15.83
C VAL A 359 -20.91 6.62 14.92
N PHE A 360 -20.30 5.57 15.46
CA PHE A 360 -19.82 4.44 14.66
C PHE A 360 -20.94 3.71 13.94
N SER A 361 -22.09 3.51 14.60
CA SER A 361 -23.25 2.90 13.95
C SER A 361 -23.75 3.75 12.78
N SER A 362 -23.78 5.08 12.93
CA SER A 362 -24.13 5.99 11.83
C SER A 362 -23.11 5.93 10.69
N LEU A 363 -21.81 5.90 11.01
CA LEU A 363 -20.75 5.81 10.00
C LEU A 363 -20.80 4.48 9.25
N LEU A 364 -20.99 3.36 9.95
CA LEU A 364 -21.19 2.05 9.34
C LEU A 364 -22.44 2.08 8.46
N ASN A 365 -23.59 2.54 8.95
CA ASN A 365 -24.80 2.61 8.14
C ASN A 365 -24.60 3.46 6.87
N SER A 366 -23.89 4.58 6.96
CA SER A 366 -23.61 5.44 5.80
C SER A 366 -22.69 4.80 4.76
N SER A 367 -21.96 3.73 5.08
CA SER A 367 -21.00 3.13 4.14
C SER A 367 -21.65 2.44 2.95
N LEU A 368 -22.95 2.12 3.04
CA LEU A 368 -23.74 1.62 1.91
C LEU A 368 -24.66 2.69 1.31
N GLY A 369 -24.67 3.90 1.87
CA GLY A 369 -25.47 5.02 1.38
C GLY A 369 -25.09 5.44 -0.05
N SER A 370 -23.84 5.22 -0.48
CA SER A 370 -23.41 5.46 -1.87
C SER A 370 -24.18 4.63 -2.91
N TYR A 371 -24.86 3.56 -2.47
CA TYR A 371 -25.70 2.69 -3.29
C TYR A 371 -27.21 2.92 -3.05
N GLY A 372 -27.59 3.95 -2.28
CA GLY A 372 -28.98 4.20 -1.88
C GLY A 372 -29.51 3.28 -0.79
N ILE A 373 -28.63 2.67 0.00
CA ILE A 373 -29.00 1.75 1.08
C ILE A 373 -28.91 2.48 2.42
N ASP A 374 -30.04 3.01 2.88
CA ASP A 374 -30.12 3.72 4.17
C ASP A 374 -30.38 2.76 5.36
N ASP A 375 -30.94 1.57 5.08
CA ASP A 375 -31.10 0.49 6.04
C ASP A 375 -30.35 -0.78 5.58
N PRO A 376 -29.04 -0.88 5.87
CA PRO A 376 -28.24 -2.05 5.57
C PRO A 376 -28.80 -3.35 6.17
N GLU A 377 -29.43 -3.30 7.35
CA GLU A 377 -29.89 -4.52 8.01
C GLU A 377 -31.08 -5.13 7.28
N ARG A 378 -32.07 -4.31 6.86
CA ARG A 378 -33.20 -4.78 6.03
C ARG A 378 -32.73 -5.19 4.64
N PHE A 379 -31.84 -4.42 4.00
CA PHE A 379 -31.29 -4.76 2.70
C PHE A 379 -30.56 -6.12 2.72
N LEU A 380 -29.63 -6.31 3.65
CA LEU A 380 -28.82 -7.54 3.74
C LEU A 380 -29.64 -8.76 4.19
N ALA A 381 -30.80 -8.56 4.82
CA ALA A 381 -31.76 -9.64 5.09
C ALA A 381 -32.51 -10.10 3.83
N ALA A 382 -32.73 -9.19 2.86
CA ALA A 382 -33.48 -9.42 1.64
C ALA A 382 -32.61 -9.91 0.45
N VAL A 383 -31.30 -10.02 0.62
CA VAL A 383 -30.35 -10.59 -0.36
C VAL A 383 -29.68 -11.85 0.17
N THR A 384 -29.05 -12.62 -0.72
CA THR A 384 -28.27 -13.82 -0.38
C THR A 384 -26.77 -13.49 -0.21
N SER A 385 -25.92 -14.52 -0.04
CA SER A 385 -24.46 -14.39 0.07
C SER A 385 -23.77 -13.94 -1.23
N GLU A 386 -24.50 -13.86 -2.33
CA GLU A 386 -23.96 -13.45 -3.64
C GLU A 386 -24.03 -11.92 -3.77
N ILE A 387 -23.09 -11.22 -3.12
CA ILE A 387 -22.97 -9.76 -3.17
C ILE A 387 -21.64 -9.39 -3.83
N VAL A 388 -21.71 -8.53 -4.83
CA VAL A 388 -20.58 -8.05 -5.61
C VAL A 388 -20.67 -6.54 -5.73
N THR A 389 -19.53 -5.86 -5.65
CA THR A 389 -19.42 -4.48 -6.15
C THR A 389 -18.49 -4.46 -7.35
N LEU A 390 -18.81 -3.67 -8.38
CA LEU A 390 -18.01 -3.59 -9.59
C LEU A 390 -17.94 -2.17 -10.13
N ARG A 391 -16.82 -1.84 -10.76
CA ARG A 391 -16.64 -0.61 -11.55
C ARG A 391 -16.45 -1.04 -12.99
N VAL A 392 -17.36 -0.63 -13.86
CA VAL A 392 -17.32 -1.01 -15.28
C VAL A 392 -16.12 -0.35 -15.96
N ASN A 393 -15.94 0.97 -15.75
CA ASN A 393 -14.81 1.70 -16.31
C ASN A 393 -14.07 2.53 -15.25
N GLN A 394 -12.91 3.05 -15.62
CA GLN A 394 -12.05 3.87 -14.74
C GLN A 394 -12.71 5.20 -14.33
N ASN A 395 -13.52 5.76 -15.24
CA ASN A 395 -14.19 7.06 -15.09
C ASN A 395 -15.54 6.96 -14.37
N SER A 396 -16.01 5.75 -14.02
CA SER A 396 -17.24 5.56 -13.26
C SER A 396 -17.06 6.23 -11.91
N GLU A 397 -17.91 7.24 -11.66
CA GLU A 397 -17.90 8.03 -10.43
C GLU A 397 -18.18 7.17 -9.19
N ARG A 398 -19.00 6.13 -9.34
CA ARG A 398 -19.38 5.19 -8.27
C ARG A 398 -19.26 3.75 -8.73
N SER A 399 -19.08 2.84 -7.78
CA SER A 399 -19.23 1.41 -8.04
C SER A 399 -20.71 1.05 -8.17
N LEU A 400 -21.01 0.03 -8.95
CA LEU A 400 -22.29 -0.68 -8.92
C LEU A 400 -22.28 -1.73 -7.81
N LEU A 401 -23.41 -1.94 -7.15
CA LEU A 401 -23.67 -3.07 -6.28
C LEU A 401 -24.58 -4.06 -7.01
N VAL A 402 -24.19 -5.32 -7.06
CA VAL A 402 -24.95 -6.43 -7.62
C VAL A 402 -25.19 -7.46 -6.53
N ALA A 403 -26.43 -7.81 -6.27
CA ALA A 403 -26.77 -8.80 -5.26
C ALA A 403 -27.88 -9.74 -5.73
N ARG A 404 -27.79 -11.02 -5.38
CA ARG A 404 -28.90 -11.94 -5.63
C ARG A 404 -30.01 -11.72 -4.61
N VAL A 405 -31.22 -11.55 -5.12
CA VAL A 405 -32.43 -11.28 -4.37
C VAL A 405 -32.94 -12.55 -3.69
N ARG A 406 -33.19 -12.47 -2.38
CA ARG A 406 -33.92 -13.48 -1.61
C ARG A 406 -35.40 -13.12 -1.52
N ASP A 407 -35.69 -11.85 -1.26
CA ASP A 407 -37.04 -11.33 -1.08
C ASP A 407 -37.22 -10.04 -1.89
N ARG A 408 -37.81 -10.19 -3.09
CA ARG A 408 -38.04 -9.09 -4.02
C ARG A 408 -39.11 -8.11 -3.50
N ALA A 409 -40.08 -8.60 -2.74
CA ALA A 409 -41.15 -7.75 -2.20
C ALA A 409 -40.60 -6.82 -1.12
N SER A 410 -39.81 -7.35 -0.18
CA SER A 410 -39.14 -6.55 0.86
C SER A 410 -38.18 -5.51 0.26
N LEU A 411 -37.43 -5.87 -0.80
CA LEU A 411 -36.58 -4.90 -1.49
C LEU A 411 -37.39 -3.78 -2.17
N ARG A 412 -38.50 -4.10 -2.84
CA ARG A 412 -39.36 -3.07 -3.44
C ARG A 412 -39.96 -2.13 -2.40
N GLU A 413 -40.40 -2.67 -1.26
CA GLU A 413 -40.91 -1.85 -0.15
C GLU A 413 -39.82 -0.92 0.38
N LEU A 414 -38.61 -1.45 0.58
CA LEU A 414 -37.46 -0.66 1.01
C LEU A 414 -37.19 0.50 0.04
N PHE A 415 -37.09 0.25 -1.27
CA PHE A 415 -36.82 1.32 -2.24
C PHE A 415 -37.98 2.30 -2.40
N ALA A 416 -39.24 1.86 -2.25
CA ALA A 416 -40.37 2.76 -2.26
C ALA A 416 -40.31 3.76 -1.08
N GLN A 417 -39.85 3.31 0.10
CA GLN A 417 -39.65 4.15 1.27
C GLN A 417 -38.44 5.09 1.12
N THR A 418 -37.34 4.59 0.58
CA THR A 418 -36.05 5.30 0.60
C THR A 418 -35.82 6.18 -0.63
N MET A 419 -36.07 5.66 -1.84
CA MET A 419 -35.74 6.35 -3.10
C MET A 419 -36.85 7.30 -3.58
N GLN A 420 -38.04 7.24 -2.96
CA GLN A 420 -39.27 7.85 -3.48
C GLN A 420 -39.43 7.53 -4.98
N ALA A 421 -39.17 6.26 -5.32
CA ALA A 421 -38.93 5.83 -6.68
C ALA A 421 -40.09 6.22 -7.61
N ARG A 422 -39.76 6.71 -8.81
CA ARG A 422 -40.78 6.91 -9.85
C ARG A 422 -41.38 5.56 -10.26
N ALA A 423 -42.57 5.58 -10.85
CA ALA A 423 -43.23 4.37 -11.32
C ALA A 423 -42.24 3.50 -12.12
N PRO A 424 -42.18 2.17 -11.87
CA PRO A 424 -41.18 1.31 -12.47
C PRO A 424 -41.25 1.43 -13.99
N ARG A 425 -40.10 1.65 -14.62
CA ARG A 425 -39.99 1.60 -16.08
C ARG A 425 -39.59 0.18 -16.44
N ASP A 426 -40.47 -0.52 -17.12
CA ASP A 426 -40.09 -1.77 -17.77
C ASP A 426 -39.42 -1.42 -19.09
N LYS A 427 -38.10 -1.67 -19.18
CA LYS A 427 -37.33 -1.43 -20.39
C LYS A 427 -36.53 -2.68 -20.74
N ASN A 428 -37.11 -3.50 -21.61
CA ASN A 428 -36.53 -4.77 -22.09
C ASN A 428 -36.39 -5.84 -20.99
N ASN A 429 -37.48 -6.16 -20.27
CA ASN A 429 -37.52 -7.16 -19.19
C ASN A 429 -36.61 -6.85 -18.00
N VAL A 430 -36.22 -5.59 -17.85
CA VAL A 430 -35.52 -5.06 -16.68
C VAL A 430 -36.43 -4.02 -16.06
N GLU A 431 -36.85 -4.29 -14.84
CA GLU A 431 -37.58 -3.32 -14.02
C GLU A 431 -36.56 -2.35 -13.45
N ILE A 432 -36.60 -1.09 -13.91
CA ILE A 432 -35.72 -0.02 -13.42
C ILE A 432 -36.53 0.92 -12.54
N LEU A 433 -35.98 1.19 -11.36
CA LEU A 433 -36.45 2.14 -10.35
C LEU A 433 -35.42 3.25 -10.27
N ASP A 434 -35.79 4.45 -10.72
CA ASP A 434 -34.96 5.65 -10.56
C ASP A 434 -35.43 6.42 -9.32
N ASP A 435 -34.48 6.96 -8.56
CA ASP A 435 -34.80 7.84 -7.45
C ASP A 435 -35.42 9.16 -7.95
N SER A 436 -36.08 9.87 -7.03
CA SER A 436 -36.76 11.13 -7.38
C SER A 436 -35.81 12.22 -7.89
N GLN A 437 -34.56 12.23 -7.39
CA GLN A 437 -33.51 13.22 -7.67
C GLN A 437 -32.67 12.90 -8.91
N GLY A 438 -32.72 11.67 -9.42
CA GLY A 438 -31.92 11.21 -10.56
C GLY A 438 -30.46 10.89 -10.22
N GLU A 439 -30.12 10.69 -8.95
CA GLU A 439 -28.75 10.35 -8.52
C GLU A 439 -28.51 8.84 -8.43
N LEU A 440 -29.58 8.06 -8.27
CA LEU A 440 -29.51 6.62 -8.01
C LEU A 440 -30.55 5.85 -8.85
N SER A 441 -30.16 4.65 -9.28
CA SER A 441 -31.02 3.74 -9.99
C SER A 441 -30.83 2.31 -9.47
N ALA A 442 -31.92 1.56 -9.44
CA ALA A 442 -31.95 0.14 -9.11
C ALA A 442 -32.64 -0.65 -10.22
N GLY A 443 -31.99 -1.69 -10.73
CA GLY A 443 -32.52 -2.56 -11.78
C GLY A 443 -32.64 -4.00 -11.32
N PHE A 444 -33.81 -4.63 -11.53
CA PHE A 444 -33.97 -6.07 -11.32
C PHE A 444 -33.72 -6.83 -12.63
N ILE A 445 -32.69 -7.68 -12.63
CA ILE A 445 -32.23 -8.47 -13.79
C ILE A 445 -32.22 -9.95 -13.39
N GLY A 446 -33.25 -10.69 -13.81
CA GLY A 446 -33.46 -12.07 -13.36
C GLY A 446 -33.61 -12.15 -11.84
N ASP A 447 -32.76 -12.96 -11.21
CA ASP A 447 -32.70 -13.14 -9.75
C ASP A 447 -31.82 -12.09 -9.04
N PHE A 448 -31.27 -11.12 -9.78
CA PHE A 448 -30.33 -10.14 -9.26
C PHE A 448 -30.93 -8.74 -9.21
N ILE A 449 -30.45 -7.95 -8.26
CA ILE A 449 -30.62 -6.51 -8.22
C ILE A 449 -29.26 -5.85 -8.49
N VAL A 450 -29.28 -4.77 -9.28
CA VAL A 450 -28.14 -3.92 -9.59
C VAL A 450 -28.46 -2.50 -9.13
N MET A 451 -27.55 -1.86 -8.40
CA MET A 451 -27.76 -0.51 -7.86
C MET A 451 -26.53 0.36 -8.05
N GLY A 452 -26.75 1.64 -8.32
CA GLY A 452 -25.69 2.65 -8.41
C GLY A 452 -26.17 3.89 -9.16
N SER A 453 -25.27 4.58 -9.86
CA SER A 453 -25.69 5.73 -10.68
C SER A 453 -26.57 5.28 -11.86
N PRO A 454 -27.56 6.07 -12.30
CA PRO A 454 -28.37 5.73 -13.47
C PRO A 454 -27.55 5.47 -14.73
N THR A 455 -26.43 6.19 -14.89
CA THR A 455 -25.50 6.02 -16.01
C THR A 455 -24.82 4.65 -15.97
N ASP A 456 -24.27 4.27 -14.81
CA ASP A 456 -23.57 2.99 -14.66
C ASP A 456 -24.55 1.80 -14.74
N VAL A 457 -25.74 1.90 -14.15
CA VAL A 457 -26.77 0.85 -14.23
C VAL A 457 -27.20 0.64 -15.68
N ARG A 458 -27.39 1.72 -16.44
CA ARG A 458 -27.69 1.63 -17.87
C ARG A 458 -26.55 0.95 -18.64
N LEU A 459 -25.31 1.41 -18.46
CA LEU A 459 -24.14 0.84 -19.14
C LEU A 459 -24.03 -0.67 -18.89
N TYR A 460 -24.14 -1.08 -17.62
CA TYR A 460 -24.13 -2.48 -17.23
C TYR A 460 -25.25 -3.29 -17.88
N THR A 461 -26.48 -2.77 -17.91
CA THR A 461 -27.60 -3.46 -18.58
C THR A 461 -27.43 -3.58 -20.09
N GLU A 462 -26.75 -2.61 -20.73
CA GLU A 462 -26.45 -2.64 -22.16
C GLU A 462 -25.36 -3.67 -22.48
N GLU A 463 -24.30 -3.75 -21.67
CA GLU A 463 -23.23 -4.74 -21.80
C GLU A 463 -23.74 -6.19 -21.65
N LEU A 464 -24.62 -6.43 -20.67
CA LEU A 464 -25.25 -7.74 -20.50
C LEU A 464 -26.12 -8.14 -21.71
N LYS A 465 -26.83 -7.19 -22.32
CA LYS A 465 -27.64 -7.45 -23.52
C LYS A 465 -26.79 -7.83 -24.73
N ASN A 466 -25.62 -7.22 -24.87
CA ASN A 466 -24.70 -7.50 -25.97
C ASN A 466 -23.96 -8.84 -25.81
N ASN A 467 -24.41 -9.72 -24.89
CA ASN A 467 -23.72 -10.96 -24.51
C ASN A 467 -22.22 -10.74 -24.19
N SER A 468 -21.87 -9.53 -23.74
CA SER A 468 -20.51 -9.20 -23.30
C SER A 468 -20.30 -9.66 -21.87
N VAL A 469 -20.69 -10.90 -21.58
CA VAL A 469 -20.55 -11.56 -20.28
C VAL A 469 -19.20 -12.26 -20.24
N LEU A 470 -18.49 -12.21 -19.10
CA LEU A 470 -17.19 -12.83 -18.84
C LEU A 470 -17.17 -14.32 -19.20
N SER A 471 -16.95 -14.59 -20.49
CA SER A 471 -16.95 -15.93 -21.10
C SER A 471 -15.69 -16.17 -21.93
N ASP A 472 -14.92 -15.11 -22.19
CA ASP A 472 -13.61 -15.18 -22.83
C ASP A 472 -12.60 -15.84 -21.86
N PRO A 473 -12.05 -17.02 -22.21
CA PRO A 473 -11.07 -17.70 -21.38
C PRO A 473 -9.82 -16.86 -21.09
N GLY A 474 -9.39 -16.00 -22.03
CA GLY A 474 -8.22 -15.15 -21.86
C GLY A 474 -8.45 -14.06 -20.83
N LYS A 475 -9.61 -13.39 -20.87
CA LYS A 475 -10.00 -12.38 -19.88
C LYS A 475 -10.20 -13.00 -18.50
N LEU A 476 -10.82 -14.17 -18.43
CA LEU A 476 -10.98 -14.91 -17.19
C LEU A 476 -9.64 -15.31 -16.59
N GLN A 477 -8.69 -15.78 -17.41
CA GLN A 477 -7.34 -16.11 -16.98
C GLN A 477 -6.59 -14.87 -16.48
N ARG A 478 -6.73 -13.74 -17.16
CA ARG A 478 -6.12 -12.46 -16.76
C ARG A 478 -6.65 -11.97 -15.41
N LEU A 479 -7.97 -12.08 -15.20
CA LEU A 479 -8.64 -11.71 -13.95
C LEU A 479 -8.23 -12.63 -12.79
N THR A 480 -8.16 -13.94 -13.03
CA THR A 480 -7.90 -14.95 -12.00
C THR A 480 -6.43 -15.39 -11.89
N PHE A 481 -5.52 -14.70 -12.58
CA PHE A 481 -4.11 -15.06 -12.70
C PHE A 481 -3.41 -15.29 -11.34
N PHE A 482 -3.62 -14.36 -10.41
CA PHE A 482 -3.05 -14.44 -9.07
C PHE A 482 -3.91 -15.26 -8.11
N VAL A 483 -5.23 -15.00 -8.07
CA VAL A 483 -6.16 -15.61 -7.13
C VAL A 483 -7.36 -16.22 -7.88
N PRO A 484 -7.64 -17.52 -7.76
CA PRO A 484 -8.81 -18.13 -8.36
C PRO A 484 -10.09 -17.75 -7.61
N PHE A 485 -11.24 -17.75 -8.29
CA PHE A 485 -12.55 -17.52 -7.65
C PHE A 485 -12.90 -18.52 -6.54
N SER A 486 -12.24 -19.68 -6.54
CA SER A 486 -12.37 -20.73 -5.51
C SER A 486 -11.68 -20.41 -4.18
N SER A 487 -11.00 -19.26 -4.08
CA SER A 487 -10.40 -18.76 -2.83
C SER A 487 -11.34 -18.90 -1.63
N SER A 488 -10.81 -19.17 -0.44
CA SER A 488 -11.61 -19.23 0.80
C SER A 488 -11.75 -17.87 1.48
N ALA A 489 -11.17 -16.80 0.91
CA ALA A 489 -11.20 -15.48 1.53
C ALA A 489 -12.64 -14.93 1.65
N SER A 490 -12.90 -14.17 2.70
CA SER A 490 -14.23 -13.57 2.95
C SER A 490 -14.53 -12.46 1.96
N ILE A 491 -13.50 -11.73 1.53
CA ILE A 491 -13.61 -10.69 0.51
C ILE A 491 -12.49 -10.91 -0.50
N VAL A 492 -12.83 -10.87 -1.79
CA VAL A 492 -11.86 -10.93 -2.89
C VAL A 492 -12.10 -9.78 -3.84
N THR A 493 -11.11 -8.91 -4.00
CA THR A 493 -11.13 -7.80 -4.96
C THR A 493 -10.16 -8.06 -6.09
N TYR A 494 -10.62 -7.96 -7.32
CA TYR A 494 -9.78 -7.88 -8.51
C TYR A 494 -9.83 -6.45 -9.03
N ALA A 495 -8.68 -5.86 -9.35
CA ALA A 495 -8.63 -4.51 -9.88
C ALA A 495 -7.56 -4.39 -10.98
N ASP A 496 -7.92 -3.72 -12.06
CA ASP A 496 -7.00 -3.40 -13.14
C ASP A 496 -5.93 -2.42 -12.62
N ASP A 497 -4.68 -2.86 -12.66
CA ASP A 497 -3.53 -2.12 -12.12
C ASP A 497 -2.76 -1.36 -13.22
N SER A 498 -3.27 -1.38 -14.46
CA SER A 498 -2.60 -0.83 -15.64
C SER A 498 -2.24 0.65 -15.50
N ASP A 499 -3.14 1.47 -14.93
CA ASP A 499 -2.88 2.90 -14.73
C ASP A 499 -1.82 3.18 -13.66
N ARG A 500 -1.80 2.36 -12.61
CA ARG A 500 -0.80 2.47 -11.54
C ARG A 500 0.57 2.10 -12.09
N ALA A 501 0.64 1.01 -12.86
CA ALA A 501 1.85 0.62 -13.58
C ALA A 501 2.29 1.72 -14.57
N ARG A 502 1.36 2.31 -15.33
CA ARG A 502 1.65 3.42 -16.25
C ARG A 502 2.28 4.59 -15.52
N ARG A 503 1.68 5.07 -14.42
CA ARG A 503 2.23 6.17 -13.61
C ARG A 503 3.62 5.84 -13.08
N PHE A 504 3.82 4.61 -12.61
CA PHE A 504 5.11 4.15 -12.14
C PHE A 504 6.17 4.23 -13.24
N PHE A 505 5.90 3.65 -14.40
CA PHE A 505 6.86 3.65 -15.50
C PHE A 505 7.07 5.03 -16.09
N SER A 506 6.04 5.87 -16.18
CA SER A 506 6.21 7.28 -16.56
C SER A 506 7.18 8.00 -15.62
N ALA A 507 7.09 7.78 -14.31
CA ALA A 507 8.01 8.37 -13.35
C ALA A 507 9.44 7.85 -13.51
N VAL A 508 9.60 6.53 -13.70
CA VAL A 508 10.92 5.90 -13.96
C VAL A 508 11.55 6.39 -15.26
N LEU A 509 10.77 6.51 -16.34
CA LEU A 509 11.25 6.98 -17.63
C LEU A 509 11.61 8.47 -17.61
N ALA A 510 10.86 9.29 -16.88
CA ALA A 510 11.16 10.71 -16.68
C ALA A 510 12.53 10.90 -16.01
N VAL A 511 12.84 10.11 -14.97
CA VAL A 511 14.15 10.15 -14.31
C VAL A 511 15.28 9.72 -15.25
N ASN A 512 15.01 8.81 -16.19
CA ASN A 512 16.01 8.29 -17.13
C ASN A 512 16.12 9.08 -18.45
N GLY A 513 15.34 10.16 -18.62
CA GLY A 513 15.40 11.02 -19.82
C GLY A 513 14.95 10.35 -21.13
N VAL A 514 14.07 9.34 -21.06
CA VAL A 514 13.60 8.60 -22.25
C VAL A 514 12.48 9.36 -22.97
N ALA A 515 12.53 9.43 -24.31
CA ALA A 515 11.62 10.24 -25.12
C ALA A 515 10.15 9.74 -25.16
N PRO A 516 9.15 10.62 -25.39
CA PRO A 516 7.72 10.32 -25.26
C PRO A 516 7.15 9.27 -26.23
N GLY A 517 7.81 9.01 -27.37
CA GLY A 517 7.31 8.11 -28.42
C GLY A 517 7.22 6.63 -28.03
N ALA A 518 7.88 6.21 -26.94
CA ALA A 518 7.77 4.86 -26.38
C ALA A 518 6.45 4.63 -25.60
N ALA A 519 5.73 5.70 -25.24
CA ALA A 519 4.57 5.63 -24.36
C ALA A 519 3.37 4.89 -24.97
N THR A 520 3.07 5.07 -26.26
CA THR A 520 1.86 4.49 -26.87
C THR A 520 1.93 2.97 -27.01
N ARG A 521 3.11 2.39 -27.31
CA ARG A 521 3.29 0.93 -27.33
C ARG A 521 3.31 0.35 -25.92
N MET A 522 3.86 1.09 -24.96
CA MET A 522 3.82 0.72 -23.54
C MET A 522 2.38 0.63 -23.05
N ASP A 523 1.52 1.58 -23.42
CA ASP A 523 0.11 1.58 -23.00
C ASP A 523 -0.65 0.33 -23.44
N GLN A 524 -0.42 -0.15 -24.66
CA GLN A 524 -1.04 -1.38 -25.15
C GLN A 524 -0.55 -2.61 -24.37
N MET A 525 0.76 -2.71 -24.11
CA MET A 525 1.32 -3.85 -23.37
C MET A 525 0.94 -3.84 -21.88
N LEU A 526 0.80 -2.66 -21.28
CA LEU A 526 0.36 -2.53 -19.89
C LEU A 526 -1.10 -2.96 -19.71
N ASN A 527 -1.95 -2.73 -20.71
CA ASN A 527 -3.34 -3.17 -20.70
C ASN A 527 -3.49 -4.71 -20.73
N ASP A 528 -2.44 -5.47 -21.01
CA ASP A 528 -2.44 -6.94 -20.95
C ASP A 528 -1.96 -7.49 -19.59
N LEU A 529 -1.53 -6.62 -18.67
CA LEU A 529 -1.07 -7.04 -17.35
C LEU A 529 -2.18 -7.74 -16.55
N PRO A 530 -1.87 -8.79 -15.77
CA PRO A 530 -2.85 -9.44 -14.94
C PRO A 530 -3.44 -8.46 -13.92
N TYR A 531 -4.72 -8.68 -13.58
CA TYR A 531 -5.38 -7.88 -12.56
C TYR A 531 -4.67 -8.05 -11.23
N SER A 532 -4.57 -6.98 -10.45
CA SER A 532 -4.25 -7.12 -9.04
C SER A 532 -5.38 -7.90 -8.35
N ALA A 533 -5.04 -8.79 -7.43
CA ALA A 533 -5.99 -9.56 -6.65
C ALA A 533 -5.73 -9.36 -5.16
N THR A 534 -6.76 -9.01 -4.41
CA THR A 534 -6.69 -8.77 -2.97
C THR A 534 -7.64 -9.71 -2.26
N GLU A 535 -7.12 -10.50 -1.34
CA GLU A 535 -7.89 -11.34 -0.42
C GLU A 535 -7.95 -10.66 0.95
N THR A 536 -9.11 -10.62 1.59
CA THR A 536 -9.27 -10.17 2.99
C THR A 536 -9.99 -11.23 3.81
N THR A 537 -9.44 -11.54 4.98
CA THR A 537 -9.97 -12.52 5.93
C THR A 537 -9.85 -12.04 7.37
N LEU A 538 -10.68 -12.57 8.25
CA LEU A 538 -10.50 -12.42 9.68
C LEU A 538 -9.52 -13.51 10.18
N GLY A 539 -8.31 -13.09 10.54
CA GLY A 539 -7.28 -13.95 11.11
C GLY A 539 -7.43 -14.14 12.62
N GLN A 540 -6.36 -14.64 13.24
CA GLN A 540 -6.33 -14.88 14.69
C GLN A 540 -6.28 -13.59 15.51
N HIS A 541 -5.62 -12.55 14.98
CA HIS A 541 -5.30 -11.31 15.68
C HIS A 541 -5.96 -10.06 15.07
N GLY A 542 -6.75 -10.21 14.01
CA GLY A 542 -7.35 -9.07 13.32
C GLY A 542 -7.67 -9.38 11.86
N LEU A 543 -7.71 -8.34 11.02
CA LEU A 543 -7.94 -8.51 9.58
C LEU A 543 -6.61 -8.72 8.87
N GLU A 544 -6.55 -9.81 8.09
CA GLU A 544 -5.42 -10.15 7.24
C GLU A 544 -5.82 -9.85 5.80
N ARG A 545 -4.99 -9.06 5.10
CA ARG A 545 -5.19 -8.71 3.70
C ARG A 545 -3.95 -9.06 2.91
N THR A 546 -4.10 -9.84 1.85
CA THR A 546 -3.01 -10.19 0.93
C THR A 546 -3.35 -9.63 -0.44
N THR A 547 -2.49 -8.76 -0.98
CA THR A 547 -2.61 -8.20 -2.32
C THR A 547 -1.49 -8.75 -3.19
N LEU A 548 -1.86 -9.38 -4.30
CA LEU A 548 -0.97 -9.85 -5.35
C LEU A 548 -1.14 -8.94 -6.56
N SER A 549 -0.07 -8.29 -7.01
CA SER A 549 -0.14 -7.42 -8.20
C SER A 549 1.17 -7.43 -9.00
N PRO A 550 1.18 -6.91 -10.23
CA PRO A 550 2.39 -6.92 -11.07
C PRO A 550 3.59 -6.21 -10.41
N LEU A 551 3.37 -5.15 -9.63
CA LEU A 551 4.43 -4.31 -9.06
C LEU A 551 4.30 -4.08 -7.55
N GLY A 552 3.23 -4.57 -6.91
CA GLY A 552 2.93 -4.37 -5.49
C GLY A 552 2.81 -2.89 -5.10
N GLN A 553 2.98 -2.59 -3.81
CA GLN A 553 2.96 -1.21 -3.30
C GLN A 553 4.08 -0.33 -3.86
N PHE A 554 5.16 -0.89 -4.42
CA PHE A 554 6.25 -0.10 -5.00
C PHE A 554 5.78 0.81 -6.14
N SER A 555 4.79 0.36 -6.92
CA SER A 555 4.14 1.20 -7.96
C SER A 555 3.36 2.39 -7.41
N THR A 556 3.01 2.39 -6.12
CA THR A 556 2.37 3.52 -5.43
C THR A 556 3.40 4.36 -4.68
N LEU A 557 4.35 3.73 -4.00
CA LEU A 557 5.32 4.40 -3.12
C LEU A 557 6.42 5.11 -3.90
N LEU A 558 7.01 4.47 -4.92
CA LEU A 558 8.16 5.03 -5.64
C LEU A 558 7.82 6.31 -6.42
N PRO A 559 6.66 6.43 -7.11
CA PRO A 559 6.32 7.67 -7.79
C PRO A 559 6.16 8.86 -6.85
N LEU A 560 5.79 8.64 -5.58
CA LEU A 560 5.70 9.71 -4.57
C LEU A 560 7.09 10.27 -4.18
N LEU A 561 8.16 9.53 -4.46
CA LEU A 561 9.54 9.96 -4.20
C LEU A 561 10.14 10.73 -5.38
N ILE A 562 9.50 10.69 -6.55
CA ILE A 562 9.99 11.35 -7.76
C ILE A 562 9.27 12.71 -7.86
N PRO A 563 10.01 13.84 -7.87
CA PRO A 563 9.39 15.15 -8.03
C PRO A 563 8.57 15.19 -9.32
N ALA A 564 7.30 15.57 -9.22
CA ALA A 564 6.51 15.85 -10.42
C ALA A 564 7.18 17.00 -11.18
N GLU A 565 7.39 16.85 -12.49
CA GLU A 565 7.81 17.97 -13.33
C GLU A 565 6.82 19.11 -13.11
N ARG A 566 7.33 20.29 -12.71
CA ARG A 566 6.50 21.49 -12.67
C ARG A 566 5.99 21.72 -14.08
N ALA A 567 4.68 21.73 -14.25
CA ALA A 567 4.09 22.37 -15.42
C ALA A 567 4.75 23.76 -15.55
N PRO A 568 5.23 24.16 -16.74
CA PRO A 568 5.79 25.49 -16.93
C PRO A 568 4.76 26.49 -16.43
N ALA A 569 5.20 27.42 -15.57
CA ALA A 569 4.36 28.52 -15.15
C ALA A 569 3.80 29.15 -16.43
N SER A 570 2.47 29.14 -16.56
CA SER A 570 1.83 29.85 -17.66
C SER A 570 2.25 31.33 -17.55
N PRO A 571 2.69 31.95 -18.66
CA PRO A 571 3.28 33.28 -18.65
C PRO A 571 2.35 34.36 -18.09
#